data_AF-A0A3M1L6P5-F1
#
_entry.id   AF-A0A3M1L6P5-F1
#
_cell.length_a   1.000
_cell.length_b   1.000
_cell.length_c   1.000
_cell.angle_alpha   90.00
_cell.angle_beta   90.00
_cell.angle_gamma   90.00
#
_symmetry.space_group_name_H-M   'P 1'
#
loop_
_entity.id
_entity.type
_entity.pdbx_description
1 polymer ?
#
loop_
_entity_poly.entity_id
_entity_poly.type
_entity_poly.pdbx_seq_one_letter_code
_entity_poly.pdbx_strand_id
1 'polypeptide(L)'
;MEKRILEFITALRAMGVRVSVAESGDAFQAVRALGVKDPRLFRTTLQSTLVKEAHDLPTFERLFPLYFGSGGPPPLNALDDLTPEQKQMLAAALRALLENLQQNRSPT
;
A
#
# COMPACT_ATOMS: atom_id res chain seq x y z
N MET A 1 5.23 6.40 -5.50
CA MET A 1 4.55 6.90 -4.29
C MET A 1 3.13 7.38 -4.60
N GLU A 2 2.94 8.22 -5.64
CA GLU A 2 1.62 8.76 -6.00
C GLU A 2 0.53 7.69 -6.21
N LYS A 3 0.83 6.62 -6.95
CA LYS A 3 -0.09 5.48 -7.12
C LYS A 3 -0.55 4.89 -5.78
N ARG A 4 0.37 4.76 -4.81
CA ARG A 4 0.09 4.22 -3.48
C ARG A 4 -0.80 5.15 -2.64
N ILE A 5 -0.67 6.47 -2.84
CA ILE A 5 -1.58 7.48 -2.26
C ILE A 5 -2.97 7.38 -2.90
N LEU A 6 -3.07 7.22 -4.23
CA LEU A 6 -4.36 7.02 -4.90
C LEU A 6 -5.07 5.73 -4.43
N GLU A 7 -4.34 4.63 -4.30
CA GLU A 7 -4.87 3.37 -3.78
C GLU A 7 -5.34 3.52 -2.33
N PHE A 8 -4.59 4.24 -1.50
CA PHE A 8 -4.98 4.55 -0.12
C PHE A 8 -6.26 5.40 -0.05
N ILE A 9 -6.36 6.46 -0.86
CA ILE A 9 -7.57 7.29 -0.97
C ILE A 9 -8.77 6.44 -1.44
N THR A 10 -8.54 5.53 -2.38
CA THR A 10 -9.57 4.61 -2.88
C THR A 10 -10.08 3.69 -1.75
N ALA A 11 -9.18 3.16 -0.93
CA ALA A 11 -9.54 2.32 0.21
C ALA A 11 -10.28 3.09 1.32
N LEU A 12 -9.86 4.33 1.60
CA LEU A 12 -10.59 5.21 2.52
C LEU A 12 -12.05 5.39 2.07
N ARG A 13 -12.26 5.72 0.79
CA ARG A 13 -13.61 5.83 0.19
C ARG A 13 -14.40 4.53 0.29
N ALA A 14 -13.77 3.40 -0.02
CA ALA A 14 -14.41 2.08 0.08
C ALA A 14 -14.82 1.71 1.51
N MET A 15 -14.10 2.22 2.52
CA MET A 15 -14.42 2.06 3.93
C MET A 15 -15.40 3.13 4.48
N GLY A 16 -15.93 4.01 3.62
CA GLY A 16 -16.93 5.01 3.99
C GLY A 16 -16.40 6.40 4.34
N VAL A 17 -15.07 6.60 4.34
CA VAL A 17 -14.47 7.92 4.57
C VAL A 17 -14.73 8.81 3.35
N ARG A 18 -15.37 9.97 3.56
CA ARG A 18 -15.67 10.90 2.47
C ARG A 18 -14.44 11.71 2.11
N VAL A 19 -13.72 11.27 1.09
CA VAL A 19 -12.60 12.02 0.49
C VAL A 19 -13.05 12.64 -0.84
N SER A 20 -13.08 13.96 -0.91
CA SER A 20 -13.37 14.77 -2.10
C SER A 20 -12.18 14.83 -3.07
N VAL A 21 -12.43 15.35 -4.27
CA VAL A 21 -11.36 15.61 -5.26
C VAL A 21 -10.41 16.70 -4.76
N ALA A 22 -10.93 17.73 -4.08
CA ALA A 22 -10.13 18.81 -3.50
C ALA A 22 -9.15 18.29 -2.44
N GLU A 23 -9.63 17.50 -1.47
CA GLU A 23 -8.81 16.86 -0.44
C GLU A 23 -7.75 15.92 -1.05
N SER A 24 -8.11 15.19 -2.12
CA SER A 24 -7.15 14.37 -2.86
C SER A 24 -6.04 15.25 -3.45
N GLY A 25 -6.39 16.37 -4.08
CA GLY A 25 -5.44 17.34 -4.62
C GLY A 25 -4.54 17.93 -3.54
N ASP A 26 -5.11 18.39 -2.43
CA ASP A 26 -4.38 18.96 -1.30
C ASP A 26 -3.37 17.97 -0.72
N ALA A 27 -3.75 16.70 -0.60
CA ALA A 27 -2.84 15.64 -0.17
C ALA A 27 -1.62 15.52 -1.12
N PHE A 28 -1.84 15.54 -2.43
CA PHE A 28 -0.72 15.52 -3.40
C PHE A 28 0.15 16.77 -3.31
N GLN A 29 -0.44 17.96 -3.25
CA GLN A 29 0.30 19.21 -3.10
C GLN A 29 1.17 19.20 -1.83
N ALA A 30 0.56 18.82 -0.69
CA ALA A 30 1.22 18.83 0.60
C ALA A 30 2.36 17.78 0.67
N VAL A 31 2.14 16.58 0.14
CA VAL A 31 3.19 15.55 0.05
C VAL A 31 4.34 15.98 -0.85
N ARG A 32 4.09 16.69 -1.97
CA ARG A 32 5.19 17.23 -2.79
C ARG A 32 5.98 18.32 -2.07
N ALA A 33 5.32 19.15 -1.27
CA ALA A 33 5.95 20.23 -0.52
C ALA A 33 6.77 19.73 0.68
N LEU A 34 6.25 18.76 1.43
CA LEU A 34 6.84 18.28 2.69
C LEU A 34 7.69 17.01 2.53
N GLY A 35 7.50 16.27 1.44
CA GLY A 35 8.20 15.03 1.15
C GLY A 35 7.70 13.83 1.97
N VAL A 36 8.38 12.70 1.80
CA VAL A 36 7.99 11.39 2.40
C VAL A 36 9.07 10.76 3.27
N LYS A 37 10.16 11.48 3.54
CA LYS A 37 11.34 10.94 4.24
C LYS A 37 11.10 10.76 5.74
N ASP A 38 10.34 11.66 6.37
CA ASP A 38 9.92 11.52 7.76
C ASP A 38 8.55 10.84 7.80
N PRO A 39 8.45 9.58 8.30
CA PRO A 39 7.19 8.84 8.34
C PRO A 39 6.11 9.52 9.19
N ARG A 40 6.50 10.24 10.26
CA ARG A 40 5.55 10.94 11.13
C ARG A 40 4.99 12.17 10.44
N LEU A 41 5.85 12.94 9.78
CA LEU A 41 5.42 14.10 8.99
C LEU A 41 4.53 13.68 7.82
N PHE A 42 4.93 12.63 7.10
CA PHE A 42 4.15 12.08 6.00
C PHE A 42 2.75 11.61 6.45
N ARG A 43 2.69 10.85 7.54
CA ARG A 43 1.42 10.42 8.14
C ARG A 43 0.54 11.61 8.52
N THR A 44 1.10 12.58 9.22
CA THR A 44 0.37 13.77 9.69
C THR A 44 -0.13 14.59 8.51
N THR A 45 0.66 14.71 7.44
CA THR A 45 0.28 15.41 6.20
C THR A 45 -0.94 14.76 5.55
N LEU A 46 -0.92 13.44 5.37
CA LEU A 46 -2.05 12.71 4.80
C LEU A 46 -3.28 12.75 5.70
N GLN A 47 -3.10 12.62 7.01
CA GLN A 47 -4.21 12.73 7.97
C GLN A 47 -4.87 14.11 7.88
N SER A 48 -4.07 15.18 7.86
CA SER A 48 -4.57 16.56 7.88
C SER A 48 -5.27 16.97 6.58
N THR A 49 -4.94 16.31 5.46
CA THR A 49 -5.50 16.63 4.13
C THR A 49 -6.66 15.71 3.74
N LEU A 50 -6.75 14.50 4.30
CA LEU A 50 -7.73 13.49 3.91
C LEU A 50 -8.83 13.23 4.96
N VAL A 51 -8.60 13.57 6.23
CA VAL A 51 -9.54 13.29 7.32
C VAL A 51 -10.17 14.60 7.79
N LYS A 52 -11.42 14.82 7.39
CA LYS A 52 -12.18 16.02 7.76
C LYS A 52 -12.92 15.86 9.10
N GLU A 53 -13.46 14.67 9.34
CA GLU A 53 -14.30 14.39 10.49
C GLU A 53 -13.58 13.49 11.50
N ALA A 54 -13.73 13.77 12.80
CA ALA A 54 -13.06 13.01 13.85
C ALA A 54 -13.44 11.52 13.87
N HIS A 55 -14.65 11.17 13.40
CA HIS A 55 -15.11 9.78 13.33
C HIS A 55 -14.42 8.97 12.23
N ASP A 56 -13.79 9.62 11.25
CA ASP A 56 -13.04 8.95 10.17
C ASP A 56 -11.60 8.60 10.59
N LEU A 57 -11.10 9.21 11.66
CA LEU A 57 -9.74 9.02 12.15
C LEU A 57 -9.41 7.53 12.45
N PRO A 58 -10.26 6.75 13.14
CA PRO A 58 -9.97 5.33 13.37
C PRO A 58 -9.80 4.51 12.09
N THR A 59 -10.53 4.85 11.02
CA THR A 59 -10.40 4.18 9.72
C THR A 59 -9.07 4.54 9.06
N PHE A 60 -8.68 5.82 9.11
CA PHE A 60 -7.37 6.26 8.64
C PHE A 60 -6.23 5.53 9.38
N GLU A 61 -6.26 5.52 10.71
CA GLU A 61 -5.23 4.87 11.55
C GLU A 61 -5.06 3.39 11.24
N ARG A 62 -6.18 2.69 10.98
CA ARG A 62 -6.18 1.27 10.63
C ARG A 62 -5.60 1.02 9.24
N LEU A 63 -5.94 1.84 8.26
CA LEU A 63 -5.52 1.63 6.87
C LEU A 63 -4.10 2.14 6.59
N PHE A 64 -3.68 3.24 7.21
CA PHE A 64 -2.38 3.86 6.95
C PHE A 64 -1.20 2.86 7.01
N PRO A 65 -1.03 2.03 8.06
CA PRO A 65 0.08 1.08 8.12
C PRO A 65 -0.01 -0.04 7.07
N LEU A 66 -1.19 -0.38 6.56
CA LEU A 66 -1.33 -1.34 5.46
C LEU A 66 -0.76 -0.79 4.16
N TYR A 67 -0.91 0.52 3.94
CA TYR A 67 -0.40 1.18 2.75
C TYR A 67 1.02 1.69 2.91
N PHE A 68 1.46 2.10 4.10
CA PHE A 68 2.75 2.80 4.26
C PHE A 68 3.64 2.24 5.37
N GLY A 69 3.21 1.19 6.07
CA GLY A 69 4.02 0.47 7.03
C GLY A 69 5.06 -0.43 6.36
N SER A 70 6.09 -0.79 7.13
CA SER A 70 7.21 -1.65 6.72
C SER A 70 6.82 -3.12 6.44
N GLY A 71 5.57 -3.50 6.67
CA GLY A 71 5.03 -4.85 6.44
C GLY A 71 3.64 -4.89 5.82
N GLY A 72 3.21 -3.82 5.16
CA GLY A 72 1.97 -3.85 4.37
C GLY A 72 2.01 -4.95 3.30
N PRO A 73 0.85 -5.50 2.86
CA PRO A 73 0.83 -6.49 1.80
C PRO A 73 1.70 -6.00 0.64
N PRO A 74 2.55 -6.86 0.05
CA PRO A 74 3.37 -6.45 -1.08
C PRO A 74 2.43 -5.80 -2.08
N PRO A 75 2.74 -4.59 -2.56
CA PRO A 75 1.84 -3.91 -3.47
C PRO A 75 1.55 -4.89 -4.60
N LEU A 76 0.28 -5.04 -5.01
CA LEU A 76 -0.04 -5.89 -6.18
C LEU A 76 0.82 -5.44 -7.39
N ASN A 77 1.19 -4.16 -7.41
CA ASN A 77 2.12 -3.55 -8.36
C ASN A 77 3.56 -4.07 -8.28
N ALA A 78 4.01 -4.68 -7.18
CA ALA A 78 5.32 -5.32 -7.14
C ALA A 78 5.45 -6.41 -8.20
N LEU A 79 4.33 -7.03 -8.61
CA LEU A 79 4.29 -7.95 -9.74
C LEU A 79 4.24 -7.22 -11.09
N ASP A 80 3.62 -6.04 -11.16
CA ASP A 80 3.54 -5.22 -12.38
C ASP A 80 4.88 -4.56 -12.72
N ASP A 81 5.65 -4.16 -11.70
CA ASP A 81 6.97 -3.53 -11.81
C ASP A 81 8.10 -4.55 -12.11
N LEU A 82 7.79 -5.85 -12.13
CA LEU A 82 8.78 -6.87 -12.51
C LEU A 82 9.03 -6.86 -14.02
N THR A 83 10.30 -6.90 -14.39
CA THR A 83 10.69 -7.18 -15.78
C THR A 83 10.22 -8.59 -16.18
N PRO A 84 10.06 -8.88 -17.48
CA PRO A 84 9.71 -10.22 -17.96
C PRO A 84 10.64 -11.31 -17.37
N GLU A 85 11.93 -11.01 -17.22
CA GLU A 85 12.95 -11.90 -16.66
C GLU A 85 12.71 -12.14 -15.16
N GLN A 86 12.39 -11.10 -14.40
CA GLN A 86 12.07 -11.22 -12.98
C GLN A 86 10.77 -12.03 -12.76
N LYS A 87 9.78 -11.88 -13.64
CA LYS A 87 8.55 -12.70 -13.64
C LYS A 87 8.86 -14.17 -13.88
N GLN A 88 9.74 -14.48 -14.84
CA GLN A 88 10.19 -15.84 -15.12
C GLN A 88 10.94 -16.44 -13.93
N MET A 89 11.83 -15.66 -13.29
CA MET A 89 12.58 -16.12 -12.12
C MET A 89 11.67 -16.41 -10.92
N LEU A 90 10.69 -15.54 -10.64
CA LEU A 90 9.68 -15.77 -9.60
C LEU A 90 8.86 -17.03 -9.90
N ALA A 91 8.41 -17.21 -11.15
CA ALA A 91 7.66 -18.40 -11.55
C ALA A 91 8.49 -19.69 -11.37
N ALA A 92 9.77 -19.67 -11.71
CA ALA A 92 10.68 -20.79 -11.49
C ALA A 92 10.87 -21.09 -9.99
N ALA A 93 11.06 -20.06 -9.17
CA ALA A 93 11.21 -20.20 -7.72
C ALA A 93 9.95 -20.79 -7.05
N LEU A 94 8.76 -20.35 -7.46
CA LEU A 94 7.49 -20.90 -6.97
C LEU A 94 7.32 -22.38 -7.35
N ARG A 95 7.69 -22.78 -8.58
CA ARG A 95 7.66 -24.18 -9.01
C ARG A 95 8.57 -25.05 -8.17
N ALA A 96 9.83 -24.64 -7.99
CA ALA A 96 10.79 -25.38 -7.17
C ALA A 96 10.33 -25.51 -5.70
N LEU A 97 9.68 -24.48 -5.15
CA LEU A 97 9.11 -24.54 -3.81
C LEU A 97 7.97 -25.56 -3.72
N LEU A 98 7.05 -25.56 -4.69
CA LEU A 98 5.94 -26.52 -4.75
C LEU A 98 6.44 -27.95 -4.90
N GLU A 99 7.46 -28.19 -5.72
CA GLU A 99 8.11 -29.50 -5.87
C GLU A 99 8.76 -29.96 -4.57
N ASN A 100 9.50 -29.08 -3.88
CA ASN A 100 10.08 -29.39 -2.57
C ASN A 100 9.01 -29.78 -1.54
N LEU A 101 7.87 -29.07 -1.52
CA LEU A 101 6.76 -29.39 -0.61
C LEU A 101 6.08 -30.72 -0.95
N GLN A 102 6.06 -31.13 -2.23
CA GLN A 102 5.55 -32.44 -2.63
C GLN A 102 6.52 -33.55 -2.25
N GLN A 103 7.84 -33.34 -2.39
CA GLN A 103 8.84 -34.32 -1.98
C GLN A 103 8.89 -34.50 -0.46
N ASN A 104 8.72 -33.42 0.32
CA ASN A 104 8.68 -33.48 1.79
C ASN A 104 7.36 -34.01 2.37
N ARG A 105 6.33 -34.24 1.53
CA ARG A 105 5.07 -34.88 1.94
C ARG A 105 5.07 -36.39 1.78
N SER A 106 6.18 -36.98 1.32
CA SER A 106 6.37 -38.43 1.22
C SER A 106 7.39 -38.97 2.24
N PRO A 107 7.08 -38.99 3.56
CA PRO A 107 7.60 -40.02 4.43
C PRO A 107 6.54 -41.12 4.64
N THR A 108 7.02 -42.36 4.56
CA THR A 108 6.38 -43.66 4.86
C THR A 108 5.37 -43.68 6.00
#